data_AF-A0A7C2TXX3-F1
#
_entry.id   AF-A0A7C2TXX3-F1
#
_cell.length_a   1.000
_cell.length_b   1.000
_cell.length_c   1.000
_cell.angle_alpha   90.00
_cell.angle_beta   90.00
_cell.angle_gamma   90.00
#
_symmetry.space_group_name_H-M   'P 1'
#
loop_
_entity.id
_entity.type
_entity.pdbx_description
1 polymer ?
#
loop_
_entity_poly.entity_id
_entity_poly.type
_entity_poly.pdbx_seq_one_letter_code
_entity_poly.pdbx_strand_id
1 'polypeptide(L)'
;MQEQRQLRHRAEWQRKKDFVERVLTRAEREVVELLVREGLSNESIAQRLHRSVRTIGNHLSHVYDKLHEFLGFREDVPTDRGVVIAELAPVFFGQPPRDESRG
;
A
#
# COMPACT_ATOMS: atom_id res chain seq x y z
N MET A 1 15.77 -22.20 16.84
CA MET A 1 14.43 -21.75 16.37
C MET A 1 14.40 -20.27 15.92
N GLN A 2 15.45 -19.73 15.29
CA GLN A 2 15.49 -18.32 14.85
C GLN A 2 15.45 -18.16 13.31
N GLU A 3 15.84 -19.18 12.56
CA GLU A 3 15.94 -19.15 11.08
C GLU A 3 14.59 -18.90 10.37
N GLN A 4 13.48 -19.42 10.93
CA GLN A 4 12.17 -19.37 10.27
C GLN A 4 11.56 -17.95 10.19
N ARG A 5 11.91 -17.05 11.12
CA ARG A 5 11.33 -15.69 11.16
C ARG A 5 11.87 -14.80 10.03
N GLN A 6 13.16 -14.92 9.71
CA GLN A 6 13.78 -14.08 8.68
C GLN A 6 13.28 -14.43 7.26
N LEU A 7 13.01 -15.72 7.00
CA LEU A 7 12.51 -16.17 5.70
C LEU A 7 11.11 -15.63 5.41
N ARG A 8 10.22 -15.61 6.41
CA ARG A 8 8.86 -15.06 6.27
C ARG A 8 8.89 -13.56 6.00
N HIS A 9 9.65 -12.80 6.77
CA HIS A 9 9.80 -11.35 6.57
C HIS A 9 10.28 -10.99 5.16
N ARG A 10 11.22 -11.77 4.61
CA ARG A 10 11.74 -11.54 3.26
C ARG A 10 10.72 -11.89 2.17
N ALA A 11 9.96 -12.98 2.35
CA ALA A 11 8.90 -13.37 1.43
C ALA A 11 7.73 -12.36 1.43
N GLU A 12 7.35 -11.86 2.60
CA GLU A 12 6.31 -10.84 2.75
C GLU A 12 6.72 -9.52 2.11
N TRP A 13 7.96 -9.07 2.36
CA TRP A 13 8.48 -7.87 1.71
C TRP A 13 8.52 -8.02 0.19
N GLN A 14 8.97 -9.18 -0.32
CA GLN A 14 9.01 -9.44 -1.76
C GLN A 14 7.61 -9.43 -2.38
N ARG A 15 6.60 -9.98 -1.68
CA ARG A 15 5.20 -9.98 -2.12
C ARG A 15 4.63 -8.56 -2.16
N LYS A 16 4.86 -7.75 -1.12
CA LYS A 16 4.45 -6.34 -1.09
C LYS A 16 5.13 -5.51 -2.18
N LYS A 17 6.40 -5.78 -2.45
CA LYS A 17 7.13 -5.16 -3.57
C LYS A 17 6.52 -5.55 -4.92
N ASP A 18 6.22 -6.83 -5.13
CA ASP A 18 5.59 -7.34 -6.35
C ASP A 18 4.20 -6.70 -6.58
N PHE A 19 3.42 -6.51 -5.52
CA PHE A 19 2.16 -5.76 -5.58
C PHE A 19 2.35 -4.36 -6.16
N VAL A 20 3.25 -3.57 -5.58
CA VAL A 20 3.53 -2.20 -6.05
C VAL A 20 4.10 -2.21 -7.46
N GLU A 21 4.97 -3.17 -7.79
CA GLU A 21 5.70 -3.22 -9.06
C GLU A 21 4.86 -3.77 -10.23
N ARG A 22 3.98 -4.75 -9.99
CA ARG A 22 3.30 -5.54 -11.03
C ARG A 22 1.78 -5.45 -11.01
N VAL A 23 1.17 -5.20 -9.85
CA VAL A 23 -0.30 -5.15 -9.71
C VAL A 23 -0.84 -3.72 -9.86
N LEU A 24 -0.13 -2.75 -9.27
CA LEU A 24 -0.49 -1.34 -9.42
C LEU A 24 -0.08 -0.81 -10.80
N THR A 25 -1.01 -0.12 -11.44
CA THR A 25 -0.72 0.70 -12.61
C THR A 25 0.15 1.89 -12.21
N ARG A 26 0.78 2.54 -13.21
CA ARG A 26 1.61 3.73 -12.97
C ARG A 26 0.85 4.83 -12.22
N ALA A 27 -0.39 5.12 -12.63
CA ALA A 27 -1.19 6.18 -12.03
C ALA A 27 -1.59 5.85 -10.57
N GLU A 28 -1.95 4.59 -10.30
CA GLU A 28 -2.24 4.13 -8.93
C GLU A 28 -0.99 4.21 -8.06
N ARG A 29 0.18 3.79 -8.57
CA ARG A 29 1.45 3.88 -7.84
C ARG A 29 1.79 5.33 -7.48
N GLU A 30 1.65 6.28 -8.40
CA GLU A 30 1.92 7.70 -8.11
C GLU A 30 1.00 8.25 -7.01
N VAL A 31 -0.28 7.88 -7.03
CA VAL A 31 -1.23 8.24 -5.97
C VAL A 31 -0.82 7.64 -4.62
N VAL A 32 -0.49 6.35 -4.59
CA VAL A 32 -0.09 5.65 -3.37
C VAL A 32 1.25 6.16 -2.84
N GLU A 33 2.20 6.49 -3.70
CA GLU A 33 3.50 7.04 -3.31
C GLU A 33 3.33 8.39 -2.58
N LEU A 34 2.55 9.31 -3.16
CA LEU A 34 2.24 10.59 -2.53
C LEU A 34 1.48 10.42 -1.21
N LEU A 35 0.51 9.50 -1.19
CA LEU A 35 -0.23 9.13 0.00
C LEU A 35 0.70 8.66 1.13
N VAL A 36 1.59 7.73 0.83
CA VAL A 36 2.47 7.07 1.80
C VAL A 36 3.59 7.99 2.27
N ARG A 37 4.23 8.71 1.35
CA ARG A 37 5.42 9.52 1.66
C ARG A 37 5.07 10.85 2.29
N GLU A 38 4.00 11.49 1.81
CA GLU A 38 3.65 12.85 2.21
C GLU A 38 2.41 12.86 3.13
N GLY A 39 1.71 11.74 3.31
CA GLY A 39 0.51 11.65 4.16
C GLY A 39 -0.68 12.45 3.61
N LEU A 40 -0.63 12.87 2.34
CA LEU A 40 -1.52 13.87 1.75
C LEU A 40 -2.97 13.42 1.58
N SER A 41 -3.92 14.30 1.86
CA SER A 41 -5.35 14.10 1.55
C SER A 41 -5.58 13.96 0.04
N ASN A 42 -6.71 13.35 -0.35
CA ASN A 42 -7.07 13.16 -1.75
C ASN A 42 -7.08 14.49 -2.54
N GLU A 43 -7.48 15.58 -1.90
CA GLU A 43 -7.46 16.94 -2.46
C GLU A 43 -6.05 17.42 -2.79
N SER A 44 -5.11 17.26 -1.86
CA SER A 44 -3.71 17.65 -2.06
C SER A 44 -3.03 16.77 -3.11
N ILE A 45 -3.31 15.46 -3.12
CA ILE A 45 -2.83 14.55 -4.16
C ILE A 45 -3.38 14.97 -5.53
N ALA A 46 -4.68 15.28 -5.59
CA ALA A 46 -5.35 15.73 -6.82
C ALA A 46 -4.71 17.01 -7.38
N GLN A 47 -4.45 17.99 -6.51
CA GLN A 47 -3.75 19.22 -6.89
C GLN A 47 -2.35 18.94 -7.44
N ARG A 48 -1.57 18.09 -6.76
CA ARG A 48 -0.18 17.78 -7.13
C ARG A 48 -0.07 16.99 -8.43
N LEU A 49 -1.03 16.11 -8.70
CA LEU A 49 -1.10 15.34 -9.94
C LEU A 49 -1.89 16.04 -11.05
N HIS A 50 -2.42 17.25 -10.79
CA HIS A 50 -3.32 17.97 -11.71
C HIS A 50 -4.50 17.09 -12.18
N ARG A 51 -5.13 16.38 -11.24
CA ARG A 51 -6.30 15.50 -11.45
C ARG A 51 -7.47 15.94 -10.59
N SER A 52 -8.65 15.36 -10.86
CA SER A 52 -9.82 15.57 -10.00
C SER A 52 -9.73 14.71 -8.75
N VAL A 53 -10.27 15.21 -7.62
CA VAL A 53 -10.37 14.45 -6.36
C VAL A 53 -11.12 13.13 -6.56
N ARG A 54 -12.14 13.13 -7.42
CA ARG A 54 -12.89 11.92 -7.79
C ARG A 54 -12.01 10.88 -8.48
N THR A 55 -11.13 11.30 -9.39
CA THR A 55 -10.16 10.39 -10.03
C THR A 55 -9.22 9.78 -9.01
N ILE A 56 -8.73 10.58 -8.05
CA ILE A 56 -7.88 10.07 -6.96
C ILE A 56 -8.64 9.08 -6.08
N GLY A 57 -9.89 9.39 -5.73
CA GLY A 57 -10.78 8.49 -5.00
C GLY A 57 -10.96 7.15 -5.71
N ASN A 58 -11.27 7.17 -7.00
CA ASN A 58 -11.40 5.94 -7.80
C ASN A 58 -10.10 5.13 -7.87
N HIS A 59 -8.94 5.78 -8.05
CA HIS A 59 -7.65 5.10 -8.03
C HIS A 59 -7.39 4.43 -6.68
N LEU A 60 -7.69 5.12 -5.57
CA LEU A 60 -7.53 4.55 -4.23
C LEU A 60 -8.49 3.39 -3.97
N SER A 61 -9.75 3.50 -4.38
CA SER A 61 -10.71 2.38 -4.30
C SER A 61 -10.19 1.14 -5.02
N HIS A 62 -9.72 1.29 -6.28
CA HIS A 62 -9.16 0.17 -7.01
C HIS A 62 -7.89 -0.40 -6.35
N VAL A 63 -7.05 0.45 -5.74
CA VAL A 63 -5.89 -0.01 -4.96
C VAL A 63 -6.34 -0.82 -3.75
N TYR A 64 -7.40 -0.41 -3.05
CA TYR A 64 -7.93 -1.11 -1.89
C TYR A 64 -8.44 -2.51 -2.28
N ASP A 65 -9.22 -2.60 -3.36
CA ASP A 65 -9.71 -3.87 -3.89
C ASP A 65 -8.55 -4.79 -4.29
N LYS A 66 -7.60 -4.27 -5.07
CA LYS A 66 -6.41 -5.04 -5.47
C LYS A 66 -5.58 -5.52 -4.29
N LEU A 67 -5.39 -4.67 -3.27
CA LEU A 67 -4.61 -5.04 -2.09
C LEU A 67 -5.32 -6.13 -1.28
N HIS A 68 -6.64 -6.01 -1.14
CA HIS A 68 -7.50 -7.01 -0.51
C HIS A 68 -7.37 -8.38 -1.19
N GLU A 69 -7.60 -8.41 -2.51
CA GLU A 69 -7.50 -9.64 -3.31
C GLU A 69 -6.07 -10.22 -3.29
N PHE A 70 -5.05 -9.37 -3.43
CA PHE A 70 -3.67 -9.83 -3.57
C PHE A 70 -3.06 -10.34 -2.27
N LEU A 71 -3.34 -9.69 -1.12
CA LEU A 71 -2.87 -10.15 0.18
C LEU A 71 -3.78 -11.25 0.78
N GLY A 72 -5.00 -11.39 0.26
CA GLY A 72 -5.96 -12.39 0.73
C GLY A 72 -6.56 -11.99 2.07
N PHE A 73 -6.86 -10.71 2.26
CA PHE A 73 -7.64 -10.29 3.43
C PHE A 73 -9.01 -10.95 3.39
N ARG A 74 -9.58 -11.22 4.58
CA ARG A 74 -10.93 -11.76 4.66
C ARG A 74 -11.92 -10.71 4.16
N GLU A 75 -13.04 -11.13 3.56
CA GLU A 75 -14.08 -10.22 3.03
C GLU A 75 -14.67 -9.28 4.10
N ASP A 76 -14.61 -9.66 5.38
CA ASP A 76 -15.09 -8.84 6.51
C ASP A 76 -14.11 -7.72 6.94
N VAL A 77 -12.87 -7.74 6.44
CA VAL A 77 -11.84 -6.79 6.84
C VAL A 77 -11.79 -5.63 5.84
N PRO A 78 -12.16 -4.40 6.24
CA PRO A 78 -12.08 -3.26 5.35
C PRO A 78 -10.62 -2.94 5.01
N THR A 79 -10.34 -2.76 3.72
CA THR A 79 -9.04 -2.24 3.27
C THR A 79 -9.16 -0.73 3.12
N ASP A 80 -8.73 -0.02 4.15
CA ASP A 80 -8.77 1.44 4.16
C ASP A 80 -7.41 2.06 3.88
N ARG A 81 -7.40 3.39 3.82
CA ARG A 81 -6.19 4.22 3.70
C ARG A 81 -5.10 3.84 4.72
N GLY A 82 -5.49 3.60 5.98
CA GLY A 82 -4.55 3.23 7.05
C GLY A 82 -3.83 1.91 6.75
N VAL A 83 -4.59 0.90 6.30
CA VAL A 83 -4.05 -0.41 5.89
C VAL A 83 -3.09 -0.24 4.72
N VAL A 84 -3.47 0.52 3.69
CA VAL A 84 -2.57 0.78 2.55
C VAL A 84 -1.26 1.42 2.99
N ILE A 85 -1.32 2.42 3.88
CA ILE A 85 -0.11 3.06 4.40
C ILE A 85 0.73 2.05 5.17
N ALA A 86 0.15 1.33 6.13
CA ALA A 86 0.87 0.35 6.94
C ALA A 86 1.52 -0.76 6.09
N GLU A 87 0.77 -1.29 5.13
CA GLU A 87 1.22 -2.39 4.29
C GLU A 87 2.28 -1.97 3.27
N LEU A 88 2.15 -0.78 2.67
CA LEU A 88 2.99 -0.36 1.54
C LEU A 88 4.09 0.64 1.92
N ALA A 89 3.98 1.37 3.03
CA ALA A 89 5.04 2.26 3.52
C ALA A 89 6.45 1.64 3.49
N PRO A 90 6.65 0.40 3.95
CA PRO A 90 7.97 -0.22 3.96
C PRO A 90 8.57 -0.32 2.54
N VAL A 91 7.74 -0.61 1.53
CA VAL A 91 8.17 -0.68 0.13
C VAL A 91 8.63 0.69 -0.37
N PHE A 92 7.89 1.76 -0.08
CA PHE A 92 8.22 3.11 -0.56
C PHE A 92 9.35 3.78 0.22
N PHE A 93 9.57 3.42 1.48
CA PHE A 93 10.70 3.91 2.30
C PHE A 93 11.96 3.05 2.20
N GLY A 94 11.91 1.94 1.45
CA GLY A 94 13.04 1.02 1.30
C GLY A 94 13.42 0.30 2.61
N GLN A 95 12.46 0.16 3.52
CA GLN A 95 12.65 -0.46 4.83
C GLN A 95 11.82 -1.75 4.90
N PRO A 96 12.25 -2.80 5.62
CA PRO A 96 11.40 -3.96 5.86
C PRO A 96 10.16 -3.54 6.66
N PRO A 97 9.00 -4.21 6.47
CA PRO A 97 7.79 -3.91 7.23
C PRO A 97 8.09 -3.96 8.72
N ARG A 98 7.80 -2.86 9.41
CA ARG A 98 7.85 -2.85 10.88
C ARG A 98 6.86 -3.91 11.33
N ASP A 99 7.35 -4.86 12.10
CA ASP A 99 6.53 -5.86 12.75
C ASP A 99 5.64 -5.11 13.76
N GLU A 100 4.42 -4.75 13.36
CA GLU A 100 3.42 -4.12 14.22
C GLU A 100 2.80 -5.14 15.22
N SER A 101 3.54 -6.18 15.61
CA SER A 101 3.20 -6.96 16.81
C SER A 101 3.50 -6.14 18.06
N ARG A 102 2.79 -5.03 18.28
CA ARG A 102 2.59 -4.38 19.60
C ARG A 102 1.69 -3.15 19.49
N GLY A 103 0.54 -3.25 20.15
CA GLY A 103 -0.39 -2.16 20.44
C GLY A 103 -1.67 -2.72 21.01
#